data_AF-A8PZN2-F1
#
_entry.id   AF-A8PZN2-F1
#
_cell.length_a   1.000
_cell.length_b   1.000
_cell.length_c   1.000
_cell.angle_alpha   90.00
_cell.angle_beta   90.00
_cell.angle_gamma   90.00
#
_symmetry.space_group_name_H-M   'P 1'
#
loop_
_entity.id
_entity.type
_entity.pdbx_description
1 polymer ?
#
loop_
_entity_poly.entity_id
_entity_poly.type
_entity_poly.pdbx_seq_one_letter_code
_entity_poly.pdbx_strand_id
1 'polypeptide(L)'
;MMNSSAAPLSLDEWYVQYAPLSDTQRMSVSRLSAWVSADEPGAPTEATQAIDESEGEQDGLNLNFSCWLHSVTKKHEDASRTTFANELGMLRTSMNEIDERLDDVHRAQERIVQLRTGLEYVQESSSELMHHASALLNEQVDLESLHEQIMLRLQYFSVLPQVTAILSETDAHVETAEFLSTIERLCVALQFMECHPRYKDTQVFRIRIENALQRAMSLVKQAFQREGNVCMSEAHSQVQALAKEALDAGTHTSMNPTAPSMHQAIYASFASLQPKFQAFFEHLRQLANQKAEFRDIQHEFDSIWIRWRTSLIHDAYAMCLNAFCDNVPLEQQLRHATYSAHEYYEHEMQLFLHVNARTPDNAEPVKRISQTVGEQLQAWLSQRIETTPLNVLSEICTIVVSYGGRGLV
;
A
#
# COMPACT_ATOMS: atom_id res chain seq x y z
N MET A 1 22.28 28.41 -42.92
CA MET A 1 21.53 28.96 -44.06
C MET A 1 20.50 29.93 -43.53
N MET A 2 20.41 31.08 -44.21
CA MET A 2 19.46 32.19 -44.06
C MET A 2 19.72 33.22 -42.96
N ASN A 3 20.54 34.21 -43.37
CA ASN A 3 20.60 35.58 -42.88
C ASN A 3 19.22 36.27 -42.85
N SER A 4 19.03 37.16 -41.88
CA SER A 4 18.41 38.45 -42.18
C SER A 4 19.09 39.56 -41.38
N SER A 5 20.12 40.17 -41.97
CA SER A 5 20.51 41.53 -41.60
C SER A 5 19.47 42.47 -42.19
N ALA A 6 18.55 42.98 -41.37
CA ALA A 6 17.70 44.08 -41.80
C ALA A 6 18.50 45.38 -41.62
N ALA A 7 18.83 46.03 -42.73
CA ALA A 7 19.39 47.38 -42.73
C ALA A 7 18.40 48.34 -42.02
N PRO A 8 18.87 49.44 -41.38
CA PRO A 8 17.96 50.43 -40.82
C PRO A 8 17.07 50.97 -41.94
N LEU A 9 15.77 50.71 -41.83
CA LEU A 9 14.75 51.16 -42.78
C LEU A 9 14.77 52.68 -42.86
N SER A 10 14.59 53.23 -44.06
CA SER A 10 14.44 54.68 -44.24
C SER A 10 13.19 55.17 -43.53
N LEU A 11 13.20 56.42 -43.05
CA LEU A 11 12.10 56.98 -42.26
C LEU A 11 10.75 56.87 -43.00
N ASP A 12 10.77 57.00 -44.32
CA ASP A 12 9.60 56.89 -45.19
C ASP A 12 9.02 55.47 -45.26
N GLU A 13 9.85 54.43 -45.21
CA GLU A 13 9.40 53.03 -45.18
C GLU A 13 8.77 52.66 -43.83
N TRP A 14 9.26 53.27 -42.73
CA TRP A 14 8.72 53.05 -41.38
C TRP A 14 7.30 53.60 -41.24
N TYR A 15 7.04 54.80 -41.81
CA TYR A 15 5.73 55.44 -41.81
C TYR A 15 4.64 54.64 -42.53
N VAL A 16 5.01 53.83 -43.53
CA VAL A 16 4.06 53.04 -44.32
C VAL A 16 3.67 51.74 -43.62
N GLN A 17 4.60 51.09 -42.90
CA GLN A 17 4.38 49.75 -42.33
C GLN A 17 3.82 49.73 -40.90
N TYR A 18 4.24 50.63 -40.01
CA TYR A 18 3.94 50.49 -38.58
C TYR A 18 3.01 51.58 -38.02
N ALA A 19 2.77 52.67 -38.75
CA ALA A 19 1.84 53.74 -38.36
C ALA A 19 1.17 54.37 -39.59
N PRO A 20 0.27 53.65 -40.29
CA PRO A 20 -0.39 54.19 -41.48
C PRO A 20 -1.26 55.39 -41.12
N LEU A 21 -0.84 56.58 -41.54
CA LEU A 21 -1.57 57.82 -41.38
C LEU A 21 -2.91 57.75 -42.14
N SER A 22 -4.00 58.13 -41.47
CA SER A 22 -5.33 58.25 -42.10
C SER A 22 -5.30 59.32 -43.20
N ASP A 23 -6.20 59.23 -44.19
CA ASP A 23 -6.25 60.19 -45.31
C ASP A 23 -6.36 61.65 -44.84
N THR A 24 -7.05 61.88 -43.72
CA THR A 24 -7.15 63.19 -43.07
C THR A 24 -5.80 63.70 -42.55
N GLN A 25 -4.96 62.83 -42.00
CA GLN A 25 -3.64 63.17 -41.49
C GLN A 25 -2.66 63.42 -42.64
N ARG A 26 -2.74 62.65 -43.74
CA ARG A 26 -1.93 62.91 -44.95
C ARG A 26 -2.21 64.28 -45.55
N MET A 27 -3.48 64.69 -45.59
CA MET A 27 -3.89 66.03 -46.05
C MET A 27 -3.39 67.15 -45.14
N SER A 28 -3.22 66.88 -43.84
CA SER A 28 -2.64 67.86 -42.91
C SER A 28 -1.13 68.01 -43.09
N VAL A 29 -0.42 66.90 -43.34
CA VAL A 29 1.03 66.90 -43.59
C VAL A 29 1.36 67.55 -44.94
N SER A 30 0.54 67.33 -45.98
CA SER A 30 0.74 67.99 -47.28
C SER A 30 0.45 69.50 -47.25
N ARG A 31 -0.49 69.95 -46.40
CA ARG A 31 -0.70 71.39 -46.16
C ARG A 31 0.47 72.00 -45.40
N LEU A 32 1.04 71.29 -44.44
CA LEU A 32 2.22 71.74 -43.71
C LEU A 32 3.46 71.80 -44.61
N SER A 33 3.67 70.83 -45.50
CA SER A 33 4.79 70.89 -46.45
C SER A 33 4.64 72.01 -47.48
N ALA A 34 3.41 72.29 -47.94
CA ALA A 34 3.12 73.44 -48.80
C ALA A 34 3.32 74.78 -48.09
N TRP A 35 3.00 74.87 -46.79
CA TRP A 35 3.23 76.05 -45.97
C TRP A 35 4.73 76.29 -45.71
N VAL A 36 5.48 75.23 -45.39
CA VAL A 36 6.95 75.31 -45.19
C VAL A 36 7.69 75.65 -46.49
N SER A 37 7.17 75.24 -47.65
CA SER A 37 7.74 75.59 -48.96
C SER A 37 7.35 77.00 -49.44
N ALA A 38 6.37 77.65 -48.80
CA ALA A 38 5.90 78.98 -49.15
C ALA A 38 6.64 80.10 -48.38
N ASP A 39 7.43 79.76 -47.37
CA ASP A 39 8.14 80.71 -46.51
C ASP A 39 9.62 80.88 -46.95
N GLU A 40 9.84 81.17 -48.23
CA GLU A 40 11.04 81.89 -48.69
C GLU A 40 10.73 83.40 -48.74
N PRO A 41 11.30 84.23 -47.87
CA PRO A 41 11.04 85.67 -47.87
C PRO A 41 11.84 86.37 -48.98
N GLY A 42 11.26 86.40 -50.18
CA GLY A 42 11.58 87.36 -51.24
C GLY A 42 10.73 88.63 -51.09
N ALA A 43 11.39 89.74 -50.78
CA ALA A 43 10.82 91.07 -50.63
C ALA A 43 9.90 91.51 -51.79
N PRO A 44 8.95 92.41 -51.51
CA PRO A 44 8.72 93.51 -52.45
C PRO A 44 8.78 94.88 -51.80
N THR A 45 9.80 95.61 -52.23
CA THR A 45 9.69 96.91 -52.90
C THR A 45 8.79 97.97 -52.27
N GLU A 46 9.48 98.90 -51.62
CA GLU A 46 9.07 100.26 -51.31
C GLU A 46 8.38 100.95 -52.50
N ALA A 47 7.23 101.56 -52.24
CA ALA A 47 6.60 102.55 -53.11
C ALA A 47 6.62 103.90 -52.40
N THR A 48 7.73 104.62 -52.57
CA THR A 48 7.89 106.02 -52.16
C THR A 48 7.13 106.89 -53.15
N GLN A 49 6.03 107.49 -52.71
CA GLN A 49 5.33 108.54 -53.47
C GLN A 49 6.09 109.85 -53.33
N ALA A 50 6.57 110.34 -54.47
CA ALA A 50 7.08 111.70 -54.65
C ALA A 50 5.94 112.71 -54.50
N ILE A 51 6.14 113.73 -53.67
CA ILE A 51 5.38 114.98 -53.68
C ILE A 51 6.34 116.09 -54.07
N ASP A 52 5.89 116.81 -55.09
CA ASP A 52 6.52 117.87 -55.85
C ASP A 52 6.92 119.09 -54.99
N GLU A 53 8.13 119.57 -55.23
CA GLU A 53 8.68 120.80 -54.68
C GLU A 53 8.21 121.98 -55.55
N SER A 54 7.47 122.90 -54.96
CA SER A 54 7.37 124.27 -55.46
C SER A 54 7.84 125.19 -54.35
N GLU A 55 9.11 125.61 -54.47
CA GLU A 55 9.73 126.59 -53.59
C GLU A 55 9.16 127.99 -53.84
N GLY A 56 8.80 128.62 -52.72
CA GLY A 56 8.56 130.05 -52.56
C GLY A 56 8.72 130.40 -51.09
N GLU A 57 9.95 130.72 -50.70
CA GLU A 57 10.35 131.49 -49.51
C GLU A 57 10.23 130.86 -48.09
N GLN A 58 11.34 130.21 -47.70
CA GLN A 58 12.10 130.23 -46.43
C GLN A 58 11.43 130.15 -45.03
N ASP A 59 11.87 129.09 -44.32
CA ASP A 59 12.29 129.03 -42.90
C ASP A 59 11.32 128.66 -41.75
N GLY A 60 10.20 127.97 -42.02
CA GLY A 60 9.29 127.47 -40.95
C GLY A 60 9.01 125.95 -40.88
N LEU A 61 9.37 125.15 -41.90
CA LEU A 61 8.74 123.84 -42.13
C LEU A 61 9.48 122.60 -41.57
N ASN A 62 10.75 122.71 -41.20
CA ASN A 62 11.57 121.56 -40.78
C ASN A 62 11.14 120.95 -39.43
N LEU A 63 10.53 121.76 -38.55
CA LEU A 63 10.06 121.30 -37.24
C LEU A 63 8.76 120.47 -37.34
N ASN A 64 7.93 120.73 -38.35
CA ASN A 64 6.62 120.11 -38.47
C ASN A 64 6.71 118.67 -39.03
N PHE A 65 7.64 118.44 -39.97
CA PHE A 65 7.92 117.11 -40.51
C PHE A 65 8.60 116.20 -39.48
N SER A 66 9.56 116.74 -38.71
CA SER A 66 10.23 115.99 -37.63
C SER A 66 9.29 115.65 -36.48
N CYS A 67 8.36 116.54 -36.11
CA CYS A 67 7.29 116.21 -35.15
C CYS A 67 6.34 115.12 -35.66
N TRP A 68 6.00 115.13 -36.95
CA TRP A 68 5.18 114.08 -37.55
C TRP A 68 5.90 112.73 -37.61
N LEU A 69 7.18 112.71 -38.00
CA LEU A 69 8.03 111.51 -37.96
C LEU A 69 8.17 110.95 -36.54
N HIS A 70 8.34 111.81 -35.53
CA HIS A 70 8.35 111.38 -34.13
C HIS A 70 7.01 110.80 -33.67
N SER A 71 5.88 111.32 -34.17
CA SER A 71 4.55 110.78 -33.88
C SER A 71 4.31 109.43 -34.55
N VAL A 72 4.75 109.26 -35.81
CA VAL A 72 4.64 108.01 -36.57
C VAL A 72 5.56 106.93 -35.99
N THR A 73 6.80 107.27 -35.65
CA THR A 73 7.75 106.36 -34.98
C THR A 73 7.25 105.96 -33.60
N LYS A 74 6.70 106.89 -32.81
CA LYS A 74 6.09 106.57 -31.51
C LYS A 74 4.89 105.63 -31.65
N LYS A 75 4.01 105.85 -32.64
CA LYS A 75 2.88 104.92 -32.91
C LYS A 75 3.36 103.55 -33.36
N HIS A 76 4.41 103.48 -34.18
CA HIS A 76 5.02 102.23 -34.60
C HIS A 76 5.69 101.51 -33.43
N GLU A 77 6.41 102.23 -32.57
CA GLU A 77 6.98 101.72 -31.32
C GLU A 77 5.91 101.23 -30.35
N ASP A 78 4.82 101.97 -30.19
CA ASP A 78 3.72 101.59 -29.29
C ASP A 78 2.95 100.38 -29.86
N ALA A 79 2.70 100.31 -31.17
CA ALA A 79 2.12 99.14 -31.83
C ALA A 79 3.03 97.90 -31.68
N SER A 80 4.32 98.06 -31.93
CA SER A 80 5.33 96.99 -31.75
C SER A 80 5.43 96.58 -30.27
N ARG A 81 5.36 97.52 -29.33
CA ARG A 81 5.32 97.22 -27.88
C ARG A 81 4.08 96.45 -27.49
N THR A 82 2.92 96.74 -28.08
CA THR A 82 1.70 95.98 -27.80
C THR A 82 1.76 94.55 -28.35
N THR A 83 2.33 94.33 -29.53
CA THR A 83 2.53 92.98 -30.07
C THR A 83 3.54 92.19 -29.23
N PHE A 84 4.68 92.79 -28.89
CA PHE A 84 5.67 92.16 -28.00
C PHE A 84 5.12 91.89 -26.59
N ALA A 85 4.29 92.79 -26.04
CA ALA A 85 3.65 92.58 -24.75
C ALA A 85 2.63 91.43 -24.79
N ASN A 86 1.89 91.27 -25.90
CA ASN A 86 0.98 90.15 -26.10
C ASN A 86 1.74 88.83 -26.28
N GLU A 87 2.83 88.81 -27.05
CA GLU A 87 3.69 87.64 -27.21
C GLU A 87 4.35 87.23 -25.89
N LEU A 88 4.83 88.19 -25.09
CA LEU A 88 5.35 87.94 -23.73
C LEU A 88 4.24 87.44 -22.78
N GLY A 89 3.02 87.96 -22.91
CA GLY A 89 1.85 87.50 -22.17
C GLY A 89 1.49 86.05 -22.50
N MET A 90 1.45 85.71 -23.79
CA MET A 90 1.25 84.35 -24.31
C MET A 90 2.35 83.39 -23.87
N LEU A 91 3.61 83.84 -23.88
CA LEU A 91 4.73 83.05 -23.39
C LEU A 91 4.57 82.79 -21.89
N ARG A 92 4.16 83.80 -21.11
CA ARG A 92 3.94 83.67 -19.67
C ARG A 92 2.75 82.76 -19.33
N THR A 93 1.66 82.80 -20.10
CA THR A 93 0.56 81.84 -19.94
C THR A 93 1.00 80.43 -20.32
N SER A 94 1.75 80.27 -21.40
CA SER A 94 2.30 78.96 -21.78
C SER A 94 3.27 78.41 -20.73
N MET A 95 4.05 79.28 -20.06
CA MET A 95 4.94 78.90 -18.98
C MET A 95 4.17 78.44 -17.74
N ASN A 96 3.10 79.17 -17.36
CA ASN A 96 2.21 78.75 -16.28
C ASN A 96 1.48 77.43 -16.60
N GLU A 97 1.06 77.23 -17.86
CA GLU A 97 0.44 75.96 -18.31
C GLU A 97 1.43 74.79 -18.26
N ILE A 98 2.71 75.04 -18.60
CA ILE A 98 3.77 74.04 -18.47
C ILE A 98 4.01 73.72 -16.99
N ASP A 99 4.06 74.72 -16.11
CA ASP A 99 4.22 74.53 -14.66
C ASP A 99 3.05 73.74 -14.06
N GLU A 100 1.80 74.04 -14.44
CA GLU A 100 0.62 73.29 -13.99
C GLU A 100 0.66 71.83 -14.47
N ARG A 101 1.08 71.59 -15.72
CA ARG A 101 1.28 70.22 -16.23
C ARG A 101 2.44 69.51 -15.52
N LEU A 102 3.50 70.24 -15.17
CA LEU A 102 4.61 69.69 -14.40
C LEU A 102 4.15 69.27 -13.00
N ASP A 103 3.31 70.06 -12.35
CA ASP A 103 2.66 69.71 -11.09
C ASP A 103 1.75 68.49 -11.23
N ASP A 104 0.97 68.38 -12.31
CA ASP A 104 0.17 67.19 -12.59
C ASP A 104 1.00 65.93 -12.81
N VAL A 105 2.15 66.04 -13.50
CA VAL A 105 3.09 64.94 -13.67
C VAL A 105 3.71 64.53 -12.34
N HIS A 106 4.08 65.48 -11.48
CA HIS A 106 4.56 65.18 -10.12
C HIS A 106 3.49 64.48 -9.28
N ARG A 107 2.23 64.94 -9.33
CA ARG A 107 1.10 64.28 -8.66
C ARG A 107 0.86 62.87 -9.19
N ALA A 108 0.95 62.67 -10.51
CA ALA A 108 0.84 61.35 -11.13
C ALA A 108 1.99 60.43 -10.70
N GLN A 109 3.21 60.96 -10.61
CA GLN A 109 4.37 60.23 -10.13
C GLN A 109 4.22 59.78 -8.67
N GLU A 110 3.76 60.66 -7.77
CA GLU A 110 3.46 60.29 -6.38
C GLU A 110 2.40 59.19 -6.29
N ARG A 111 1.32 59.29 -7.08
CA ARG A 111 0.28 58.26 -7.12
C ARG A 111 0.82 56.92 -7.63
N ILE A 112 1.68 56.93 -8.65
CA ILE A 112 2.31 55.71 -9.17
C ILE A 112 3.22 55.08 -8.09
N VAL A 113 3.96 55.89 -7.34
CA VAL A 113 4.78 55.41 -6.22
C VAL A 113 3.90 54.78 -5.14
N GLN A 114 2.81 55.44 -4.74
CA GLN A 114 1.85 54.89 -3.78
C GLN A 114 1.24 53.58 -4.28
N LEU A 115 0.85 53.51 -5.55
CA LEU A 115 0.27 52.32 -6.15
C LEU A 115 1.28 51.18 -6.21
N ARG A 116 2.55 51.48 -6.51
CA ARG A 116 3.65 50.52 -6.46
C ARG A 116 3.86 49.98 -5.05
N THR A 117 3.90 50.83 -4.03
CA THR A 117 4.04 50.37 -2.64
C THR A 117 2.84 49.54 -2.18
N GLY A 118 1.62 49.90 -2.62
CA GLY A 118 0.42 49.11 -2.36
C GLY A 118 0.44 47.75 -3.06
N LEU A 119 0.95 47.68 -4.28
CA LEU A 119 1.15 46.43 -5.01
C LEU A 119 2.21 45.55 -4.35
N GLU A 120 3.34 46.12 -3.92
CA GLU A 120 4.39 45.40 -3.18
C GLU A 120 3.82 44.81 -1.88
N TYR A 121 3.03 45.58 -1.12
CA TYR A 121 2.34 45.11 0.09
C TYR A 121 1.34 43.97 -0.20
N VAL A 122 0.51 44.10 -1.25
CA VAL A 122 -0.44 43.05 -1.63
C VAL A 122 0.31 41.80 -2.11
N GLN A 123 1.43 41.96 -2.81
CA GLN A 123 2.25 40.84 -3.24
C GLN A 123 2.87 40.11 -2.05
N GLU A 124 3.43 40.84 -1.07
CA GLU A 124 3.96 40.26 0.16
C GLU A 124 2.85 39.55 0.95
N SER A 125 1.72 40.22 1.21
CA SER A 125 0.59 39.65 1.94
C SER A 125 -0.02 38.44 1.23
N SER A 126 -0.12 38.45 -0.10
CA SER A 126 -0.61 37.28 -0.86
C SER A 126 0.39 36.13 -0.82
N SER A 127 1.70 36.41 -0.87
CA SER A 127 2.72 35.37 -0.72
C SER A 127 2.70 34.72 0.67
N GLU A 128 2.55 35.51 1.73
CA GLU A 128 2.37 35.03 3.10
C GLU A 128 1.11 34.18 3.23
N LEU A 129 -0.02 34.65 2.68
CA LEU A 129 -1.26 33.89 2.67
C LEU A 129 -1.13 32.58 1.90
N MET A 130 -0.44 32.57 0.76
CA MET A 130 -0.14 31.35 0.00
C MET A 130 0.77 30.40 0.80
N HIS A 131 1.75 30.92 1.55
CA HIS A 131 2.57 30.13 2.45
C HIS A 131 1.76 29.52 3.59
N HIS A 132 0.88 30.28 4.23
CA HIS A 132 -0.01 29.76 5.26
C HIS A 132 -1.00 28.73 4.70
N ALA A 133 -1.59 28.98 3.54
CA ALA A 133 -2.50 28.05 2.89
C ALA A 133 -1.80 26.74 2.50
N SER A 134 -0.57 26.82 1.99
CA SER A 134 0.22 25.62 1.66
C SER A 134 0.68 24.86 2.91
N ALA A 135 1.07 25.55 3.98
CA ALA A 135 1.38 24.92 5.25
C ALA A 135 0.17 24.18 5.84
N LEU A 136 -1.02 24.81 5.81
CA LEU A 136 -2.26 24.20 6.27
C LEU A 136 -2.70 23.02 5.40
N LEU A 137 -2.48 23.10 4.08
CA LEU A 137 -2.72 21.98 3.17
C LEU A 137 -1.80 20.79 3.51
N ASN A 138 -0.52 21.05 3.77
CA ASN A 138 0.42 20.00 4.17
C ASN A 138 0.02 19.38 5.51
N GLU A 139 -0.36 20.19 6.49
CA GLU A 139 -0.84 19.70 7.79
C GLU A 139 -2.10 18.84 7.63
N GLN A 140 -3.02 19.23 6.74
CA GLN A 140 -4.19 18.42 6.42
C GLN A 140 -3.80 17.06 5.84
N VAL A 141 -2.87 17.01 4.88
CA VAL A 141 -2.38 15.76 4.29
C VAL A 141 -1.70 14.88 5.34
N ASP A 142 -0.91 15.48 6.24
CA ASP A 142 -0.26 14.77 7.34
C ASP A 142 -1.29 14.21 8.35
N LEU A 143 -2.33 14.98 8.67
CA LEU A 143 -3.45 14.55 9.52
C LEU A 143 -4.26 13.42 8.88
N GLU A 144 -4.50 13.47 7.57
CA GLU A 144 -5.17 12.41 6.82
C GLU A 144 -4.34 11.12 6.85
N SER A 145 -3.03 11.22 6.60
CA SER A 145 -2.12 10.06 6.72
C SER A 145 -2.11 9.47 8.14
N LEU A 146 -2.09 10.33 9.16
CA LEU A 146 -2.15 9.90 10.54
C LEU A 146 -3.48 9.22 10.86
N HIS A 147 -4.59 9.75 10.34
CA HIS A 147 -5.92 9.15 10.49
C HIS A 147 -5.96 7.74 9.89
N GLU A 148 -5.46 7.55 8.67
CA GLU A 148 -5.40 6.23 8.02
C GLU A 148 -4.57 5.23 8.84
N GLN A 149 -3.41 5.67 9.35
CA GLN A 149 -2.56 4.84 10.20
C GLN A 149 -3.26 4.44 11.51
N ILE A 150 -3.99 5.36 12.14
CA ILE A 150 -4.76 5.08 13.35
C ILE A 150 -5.88 4.09 13.03
N MET A 151 -6.58 4.23 11.90
CA MET A 151 -7.64 3.32 11.49
C MET A 151 -7.15 1.92 11.22
N LEU A 152 -6.00 1.77 10.54
CA LEU A 152 -5.36 0.47 10.33
C LEU A 152 -4.99 -0.19 11.67
N ARG A 153 -4.38 0.57 12.58
CA ARG A 153 -4.01 0.03 13.91
C ARG A 153 -5.23 -0.33 14.75
N LEU A 154 -6.31 0.43 14.66
CA LEU A 154 -7.56 0.16 15.38
C LEU A 154 -8.23 -1.12 14.87
N GLN A 155 -8.04 -1.46 13.59
CA GLN A 155 -8.62 -2.66 12.99
C GLN A 155 -8.26 -3.93 13.79
N TYR A 156 -7.01 -4.06 14.26
CA TYR A 156 -6.58 -5.22 15.07
C TYR A 156 -7.34 -5.35 16.40
N PHE A 157 -7.77 -4.25 17.00
CA PHE A 157 -8.59 -4.26 18.22
C PHE A 157 -10.06 -4.58 17.93
N SER A 158 -10.55 -4.26 16.73
CA SER A 158 -11.92 -4.55 16.28
C SER A 158 -12.16 -6.00 15.85
N VAL A 159 -11.10 -6.82 15.73
CA VAL A 159 -11.23 -8.24 15.36
C VAL A 159 -11.99 -9.00 16.44
N LEU A 160 -11.66 -8.77 17.71
CA LEU A 160 -12.13 -9.60 18.82
C LEU A 160 -13.67 -9.72 18.91
N PRO A 161 -14.48 -8.64 18.87
CA PRO A 161 -15.94 -8.74 18.95
C PRO A 161 -16.56 -9.63 17.87
N GLN A 162 -16.08 -9.48 16.62
CA GLN A 162 -16.56 -10.26 15.48
C GLN A 162 -16.25 -11.74 15.67
N VAL A 163 -15.03 -12.04 16.11
CA VAL A 163 -14.58 -13.41 16.32
C VAL A 163 -15.27 -14.04 17.53
N THR A 164 -15.48 -13.30 18.62
CA THR A 164 -16.20 -13.82 19.78
C THR A 164 -17.63 -14.20 19.46
N ALA A 165 -18.31 -13.50 18.54
CA ALA A 165 -19.64 -13.89 18.08
C ALA A 165 -19.59 -15.26 17.39
N ILE A 166 -18.70 -15.43 16.40
CA ILE A 166 -18.51 -16.68 15.66
C ILE A 166 -18.13 -17.84 16.61
N LEU A 167 -17.22 -17.61 17.56
CA LEU A 167 -16.79 -18.62 18.53
C LEU A 167 -17.83 -18.93 19.61
N SER A 168 -18.80 -18.05 19.82
CA SER A 168 -19.88 -18.25 20.79
C SER A 168 -20.96 -19.19 20.28
N GLU A 169 -21.06 -19.36 18.96
CA GLU A 169 -21.97 -20.31 18.33
C GLU A 169 -21.49 -21.74 18.62
N THR A 170 -22.37 -22.53 19.26
CA THR A 170 -22.07 -23.92 19.69
C THR A 170 -21.73 -24.84 18.52
N ASP A 171 -22.16 -24.47 17.31
CA ASP A 171 -21.97 -25.23 16.07
C ASP A 171 -21.12 -24.44 15.07
N ALA A 172 -20.09 -23.74 15.56
CA ALA A 172 -19.13 -23.05 14.69
C ALA A 172 -18.62 -24.03 13.62
N HIS A 173 -18.92 -23.74 12.36
CA HIS A 173 -18.63 -24.62 11.23
C HIS A 173 -17.12 -24.56 10.94
N VAL A 174 -16.34 -25.36 11.67
CA VAL A 174 -14.86 -25.46 11.52
C VAL A 174 -14.46 -25.81 10.09
N GLU A 175 -15.34 -26.47 9.33
CA GLU A 175 -15.16 -26.84 7.93
C GLU A 175 -15.20 -25.64 6.96
N THR A 176 -15.71 -24.49 7.38
CA THR A 176 -15.80 -23.30 6.51
C THR A 176 -14.47 -22.55 6.48
N ALA A 177 -14.04 -22.14 5.28
CA ALA A 177 -12.81 -21.35 5.08
C ALA A 177 -12.79 -20.03 5.89
N GLU A 178 -13.97 -19.49 6.22
CA GLU A 178 -14.16 -18.31 7.07
C GLU A 178 -13.67 -18.53 8.51
N PHE A 179 -13.72 -19.75 9.01
CA PHE A 179 -13.22 -20.08 10.35
C PHE A 179 -11.69 -20.05 10.38
N LEU A 180 -11.04 -20.58 9.34
CA LEU A 180 -9.57 -20.52 9.20
C LEU A 180 -9.10 -19.06 9.08
N SER A 181 -9.71 -18.26 8.21
CA SER A 181 -9.35 -16.84 8.07
C SER A 181 -9.57 -16.04 9.36
N THR A 182 -10.52 -16.48 10.20
CA THR A 182 -10.75 -15.90 11.51
C THR A 182 -9.61 -16.21 12.49
N ILE A 183 -9.07 -17.43 12.49
CA ILE A 183 -7.88 -17.79 13.28
C ILE A 183 -6.66 -17.02 12.78
N GLU A 184 -6.46 -16.93 11.47
CA GLU A 184 -5.36 -16.14 10.88
C GLU A 184 -5.41 -14.67 11.32
N ARG A 185 -6.60 -14.04 11.28
CA ARG A 185 -6.79 -12.67 11.76
C ARG A 185 -6.46 -12.53 13.26
N LEU A 186 -6.83 -13.51 14.09
CA LEU A 186 -6.47 -13.51 15.50
C LEU A 186 -4.95 -13.65 15.71
N CYS A 187 -4.27 -14.51 14.95
CA CYS A 187 -2.82 -14.68 15.01
C CYS A 187 -2.08 -13.40 14.61
N VAL A 188 -2.50 -12.74 13.53
CA VAL A 188 -1.92 -11.45 13.12
C VAL A 188 -2.18 -10.36 14.16
N ALA A 189 -3.40 -10.30 14.71
CA ALA A 189 -3.72 -9.36 15.79
C ALA A 189 -2.86 -9.62 17.03
N LEU A 190 -2.64 -10.89 17.39
CA LEU A 190 -1.79 -11.27 18.51
C LEU A 190 -0.33 -10.82 18.29
N GLN A 191 0.23 -11.09 17.12
CA GLN A 191 1.58 -10.66 16.76
C GLN A 191 1.71 -9.13 16.81
N PHE A 192 0.70 -8.39 16.33
CA PHE A 192 0.68 -6.94 16.39
C PHE A 192 0.71 -6.43 17.84
N MET A 193 -0.05 -7.04 18.75
CA MET A 193 -0.06 -6.69 20.18
C MET A 193 1.29 -6.97 20.84
N GLU A 194 1.96 -8.06 20.46
CA GLU A 194 3.29 -8.43 20.97
C GLU A 194 4.38 -7.44 20.51
N CYS A 195 4.30 -6.94 19.27
CA CYS A 195 5.21 -5.91 18.77
C CYS A 195 4.97 -4.52 19.42
N HIS A 196 3.79 -4.25 19.97
CA HIS A 196 3.41 -2.94 20.52
C HIS A 196 2.95 -3.00 21.99
N PRO A 197 3.83 -3.41 22.94
CA PRO A 197 3.46 -3.58 24.35
C PRO A 197 3.20 -2.26 25.08
N ARG A 198 3.58 -1.11 24.50
CA ARG A 198 3.42 0.22 25.10
C ARG A 198 2.02 0.83 24.91
N TYR A 199 1.19 0.24 24.05
CA TYR A 199 -0.17 0.73 23.85
C TYR A 199 -1.03 0.45 25.07
N LYS A 200 -2.00 1.35 25.30
CA LYS A 200 -2.93 1.26 26.41
C LYS A 200 -3.81 0.01 26.24
N ASP A 201 -4.01 -0.74 27.31
CA ASP A 201 -4.84 -1.95 27.38
C ASP A 201 -4.39 -3.13 26.50
N THR A 202 -3.22 -3.05 25.86
CA THR A 202 -2.68 -4.13 25.01
C THR A 202 -2.58 -5.46 25.73
N GLN A 203 -2.16 -5.46 27.00
CA GLN A 203 -2.06 -6.69 27.78
C GLN A 203 -3.44 -7.35 27.97
N VAL A 204 -4.49 -6.56 28.18
CA VAL A 204 -5.86 -7.06 28.34
C VAL A 204 -6.38 -7.61 27.02
N PHE A 205 -6.17 -6.90 25.91
CA PHE A 205 -6.54 -7.39 24.58
C PHE A 205 -5.76 -8.66 24.19
N ARG A 206 -4.47 -8.73 24.53
CA ARG A 206 -3.65 -9.92 24.29
C ARG A 206 -4.24 -11.14 24.98
N ILE A 207 -4.53 -11.05 26.28
CA ILE A 207 -5.14 -12.17 27.04
C ILE A 207 -6.49 -12.58 26.43
N ARG A 208 -7.30 -11.62 25.99
CA ARG A 208 -8.59 -11.92 25.35
C ARG A 208 -8.42 -12.62 24.00
N ILE A 209 -7.43 -12.21 23.20
CA ILE A 209 -7.10 -12.86 21.92
C ILE A 209 -6.57 -14.27 22.17
N GLU A 210 -5.70 -14.46 23.17
CA GLU A 210 -5.20 -15.77 23.59
C GLU A 210 -6.35 -16.70 24.00
N ASN A 211 -7.27 -16.23 24.85
CA ASN A 211 -8.46 -17.00 25.25
C ASN A 211 -9.37 -17.33 24.05
N ALA A 212 -9.53 -16.39 23.11
CA ALA A 212 -10.29 -16.63 21.88
C ALA A 212 -9.62 -17.70 21.00
N LEU A 213 -8.29 -17.65 20.87
CA LEU A 213 -7.51 -18.67 20.15
C LEU A 213 -7.60 -20.04 20.84
N GLN A 214 -7.48 -20.11 22.17
CA GLN A 214 -7.66 -21.36 22.92
C GLN A 214 -9.06 -21.95 22.68
N ARG A 215 -10.11 -21.11 22.71
CA ARG A 215 -11.48 -21.54 22.41
C ARG A 215 -11.62 -22.02 20.97
N ALA A 216 -11.05 -21.31 20.00
CA ALA A 216 -11.04 -21.72 18.60
C ALA A 216 -10.36 -23.09 18.42
N MET A 217 -9.20 -23.29 19.04
CA MET A 217 -8.47 -24.57 19.01
C MET A 217 -9.24 -25.70 19.72
N SER A 218 -9.98 -25.40 20.77
CA SER A 218 -10.89 -26.37 21.40
C SER A 218 -12.03 -26.79 20.46
N LEU A 219 -12.57 -25.88 19.65
CA LEU A 219 -13.59 -26.22 18.65
C LEU A 219 -12.99 -27.07 17.52
N VAL A 220 -11.78 -26.74 17.07
CA VAL A 220 -11.02 -27.58 16.12
C VAL A 220 -10.80 -28.97 16.70
N LYS A 221 -10.44 -29.08 17.98
CA LYS A 221 -10.29 -30.37 18.69
C LYS A 221 -11.59 -31.17 18.69
N GLN A 222 -12.72 -30.55 18.96
CA GLN A 222 -14.02 -31.22 18.93
C GLN A 222 -14.38 -31.69 17.50
N ALA A 223 -14.15 -30.86 16.48
CA ALA A 223 -14.34 -31.25 15.09
C ALA A 223 -13.44 -32.43 14.69
N PHE A 224 -12.15 -32.36 15.04
CA PHE A 224 -11.18 -33.43 14.83
C PHE A 224 -11.61 -34.72 15.54
N GLN A 225 -12.06 -34.64 16.79
CA GLN A 225 -12.59 -35.77 17.54
C GLN A 225 -13.82 -36.40 16.87
N ARG A 226 -14.76 -35.59 16.39
CA ARG A 226 -15.95 -36.06 15.69
C ARG A 226 -15.57 -36.82 14.42
N GLU A 227 -14.78 -36.20 13.54
CA GLU A 227 -14.35 -36.83 12.29
C GLU A 227 -13.49 -38.07 12.53
N GLY A 228 -12.52 -37.99 13.44
CA GLY A 228 -11.65 -39.12 13.74
C GLY A 228 -12.39 -40.31 14.37
N ASN A 229 -13.44 -40.06 15.17
CA ASN A 229 -14.30 -41.14 15.66
C ASN A 229 -15.08 -41.82 14.53
N VAL A 230 -15.51 -41.08 13.50
CA VAL A 230 -16.14 -41.65 12.30
C VAL A 230 -15.13 -42.51 11.55
N CYS A 231 -13.93 -41.99 11.26
CA CYS A 231 -12.85 -42.76 10.62
C CYS A 231 -12.48 -44.02 11.41
N MET A 232 -12.46 -43.92 12.75
CA MET A 232 -12.16 -45.03 13.64
C MET A 232 -13.25 -46.10 13.59
N SER A 233 -14.53 -45.71 13.61
CA SER A 233 -15.66 -46.64 13.49
C SER A 233 -15.69 -47.34 12.12
N GLU A 234 -15.40 -46.59 11.05
CA GLU A 234 -15.29 -47.14 9.69
C GLU A 234 -14.15 -48.16 9.59
N ALA A 235 -12.97 -47.81 10.11
CA ALA A 235 -11.81 -48.71 10.10
C ALA A 235 -12.07 -49.99 10.91
N HIS A 236 -12.65 -49.88 12.12
CA HIS A 236 -13.01 -51.08 12.91
C HIS A 236 -14.04 -51.95 12.20
N SER A 237 -15.06 -51.35 11.57
CA SER A 237 -16.07 -52.09 10.80
C SER A 237 -15.45 -52.85 9.63
N GLN A 238 -14.55 -52.21 8.87
CA GLN A 238 -13.87 -52.83 7.73
C GLN A 238 -12.93 -53.96 8.17
N VAL A 239 -12.15 -53.75 9.24
CA VAL A 239 -11.26 -54.78 9.80
C VAL A 239 -12.08 -55.98 10.30
N GLN A 240 -13.20 -55.75 11.00
CA GLN A 240 -14.07 -56.83 11.46
C GLN A 240 -14.77 -57.58 10.31
N ALA A 241 -15.15 -56.88 9.23
CA ALA A 241 -15.73 -57.50 8.05
C ALA A 241 -14.73 -58.45 7.38
N LEU A 242 -13.49 -58.00 7.19
CA LEU A 242 -12.39 -58.83 6.65
C LEU A 242 -12.10 -60.05 7.54
N ALA A 243 -12.23 -59.90 8.87
CA ALA A 243 -12.13 -61.01 9.81
C ALA A 243 -13.17 -62.09 9.58
N LYS A 244 -14.43 -61.67 9.42
CA LYS A 244 -15.55 -62.58 9.20
C LYS A 244 -15.41 -63.28 7.86
N GLU A 245 -15.01 -62.54 6.83
CA GLU A 245 -14.72 -63.12 5.50
C GLU A 245 -13.58 -64.14 5.55
N ALA A 246 -12.53 -63.89 6.34
CA ALA A 246 -11.45 -64.85 6.55
C ALA A 246 -11.89 -66.10 7.33
N LEU A 247 -12.93 -65.99 8.15
CA LEU A 247 -13.50 -67.11 8.93
C LEU A 247 -14.51 -67.93 8.09
N ASP A 248 -15.34 -67.25 7.31
CA ASP A 248 -16.45 -67.83 6.54
C ASP A 248 -15.99 -68.39 5.18
N ALA A 249 -14.87 -67.91 4.64
CA ALA A 249 -14.35 -68.34 3.36
C ALA A 249 -13.01 -69.07 3.52
N GLY A 250 -12.92 -70.31 3.03
CA GLY A 250 -11.67 -71.06 2.86
C GLY A 250 -10.74 -70.47 1.78
N THR A 251 -10.67 -69.14 1.68
CA THR A 251 -9.92 -68.37 0.69
C THR A 251 -8.87 -67.47 1.34
N HIS A 252 -7.84 -67.16 0.55
CA HIS A 252 -6.59 -66.46 0.84
C HIS A 252 -6.71 -64.99 1.34
N THR A 253 -7.68 -64.66 2.20
CA THR A 253 -7.75 -63.32 2.81
C THR A 253 -6.68 -63.24 3.90
N SER A 254 -5.52 -62.73 3.52
CA SER A 254 -4.40 -62.52 4.44
C SER A 254 -4.72 -61.41 5.44
N MET A 255 -4.69 -61.72 6.74
CA MET A 255 -4.80 -60.76 7.85
C MET A 255 -3.48 -60.02 8.12
N ASN A 256 -2.53 -60.06 7.19
CA ASN A 256 -1.24 -59.40 7.32
C ASN A 256 -1.35 -57.90 6.93
N PRO A 257 -0.64 -56.99 7.63
CA PRO A 257 -0.59 -55.56 7.29
C PRO A 257 -0.15 -55.25 5.85
N THR A 258 0.68 -56.09 5.23
CA THR A 258 1.13 -55.96 3.83
C THR A 258 0.02 -56.30 2.82
N ALA A 259 -1.07 -56.95 3.25
CA ALA A 259 -2.21 -57.21 2.38
C ALA A 259 -2.91 -55.89 2.03
N PRO A 260 -3.20 -55.60 0.75
CA PRO A 260 -3.75 -54.32 0.32
C PRO A 260 -5.12 -54.03 0.93
N SER A 261 -5.95 -55.07 1.14
CA SER A 261 -7.26 -54.95 1.79
C SER A 261 -7.14 -54.52 3.26
N MET A 262 -6.22 -55.13 4.00
CA MET A 262 -5.98 -54.81 5.41
C MET A 262 -5.35 -53.42 5.57
N HIS A 263 -4.37 -53.10 4.72
CA HIS A 263 -3.76 -51.77 4.68
C HIS A 263 -4.80 -50.68 4.39
N GLN A 264 -5.64 -50.89 3.36
CA GLN A 264 -6.69 -49.93 3.02
C GLN A 264 -7.69 -49.75 4.17
N ALA A 265 -8.11 -50.83 4.82
CA ALA A 265 -9.05 -50.79 5.95
C ALA A 265 -8.53 -49.98 7.15
N ILE A 266 -7.22 -50.04 7.41
CA ILE A 266 -6.60 -49.40 8.57
C ILE A 266 -6.23 -47.93 8.31
N TYR A 267 -5.76 -47.60 7.11
CA TYR A 267 -5.07 -46.33 6.84
C TYR A 267 -5.85 -45.36 5.94
N ALA A 268 -6.72 -45.85 5.04
CA ALA A 268 -7.30 -45.01 3.99
C ALA A 268 -8.21 -43.89 4.54
N SER A 269 -9.06 -44.20 5.53
CA SER A 269 -9.96 -43.20 6.13
C SER A 269 -9.19 -42.11 6.89
N PHE A 270 -8.12 -42.47 7.59
CA PHE A 270 -7.31 -41.53 8.37
C PHE A 270 -6.45 -40.59 7.51
N ALA A 271 -6.02 -41.04 6.32
CA ALA A 271 -5.33 -40.17 5.37
C ALA A 271 -6.21 -38.97 4.93
N SER A 272 -7.54 -39.14 4.92
CA SER A 272 -8.47 -38.06 4.56
C SER A 272 -8.54 -36.90 5.57
N LEU A 273 -8.04 -37.10 6.80
CA LEU A 273 -8.03 -36.08 7.84
C LEU A 273 -6.98 -34.99 7.59
N GLN A 274 -5.88 -35.30 6.89
CA GLN A 274 -4.82 -34.34 6.64
C GLN A 274 -5.31 -33.08 5.91
N PRO A 275 -5.91 -33.14 4.71
CA PRO A 275 -6.25 -31.94 3.95
C PRO A 275 -7.24 -31.02 4.69
N LYS A 276 -8.01 -31.55 5.65
CA LYS A 276 -8.98 -30.78 6.42
C LYS A 276 -8.36 -30.04 7.61
N PHE A 277 -7.39 -30.67 8.29
CA PHE A 277 -6.85 -30.13 9.55
C PHE A 277 -5.42 -29.57 9.44
N GLN A 278 -4.74 -29.78 8.32
CA GLN A 278 -3.34 -29.37 8.13
C GLN A 278 -3.10 -27.89 8.43
N ALA A 279 -3.96 -26.99 7.91
CA ALA A 279 -3.80 -25.55 8.12
C ALA A 279 -3.95 -25.16 9.60
N PHE A 280 -4.90 -25.79 10.32
CA PHE A 280 -5.08 -25.54 11.75
C PHE A 280 -3.88 -26.05 12.57
N PHE A 281 -3.34 -27.23 12.24
CA PHE A 281 -2.17 -27.77 12.92
C PHE A 281 -0.90 -26.94 12.66
N GLU A 282 -0.75 -26.35 11.47
CA GLU A 282 0.35 -25.43 11.19
C GLU A 282 0.31 -24.20 12.11
N HIS A 283 -0.86 -23.54 12.21
CA HIS A 283 -1.03 -22.41 13.12
C HIS A 283 -0.86 -22.80 14.59
N LEU A 284 -1.42 -23.94 15.01
CA LEU A 284 -1.25 -24.43 16.37
C LEU A 284 0.24 -24.67 16.70
N ARG A 285 1.01 -25.21 15.77
CA ARG A 285 2.45 -25.47 15.96
C ARG A 285 3.24 -24.17 16.09
N GLN A 286 2.95 -23.18 15.26
CA GLN A 286 3.56 -21.85 15.35
C GLN A 286 3.30 -21.21 16.71
N LEU A 287 2.08 -21.32 17.23
CA LEU A 287 1.70 -20.82 18.55
C LEU A 287 2.33 -21.64 19.71
N ALA A 288 2.39 -22.96 19.59
CA ALA A 288 2.96 -23.87 20.60
C ALA A 288 4.48 -23.68 20.79
N ASN A 289 5.19 -23.23 19.74
CA ASN A 289 6.59 -22.86 19.83
C ASN A 289 6.81 -21.62 20.73
N GLN A 290 5.82 -20.74 20.81
CA GLN A 290 5.92 -19.48 21.56
C GLN A 290 5.33 -19.59 22.97
N LYS A 291 4.28 -20.40 23.16
CA LYS A 291 3.46 -20.41 24.40
C LYS A 291 3.16 -21.82 24.87
N ALA A 292 3.23 -22.04 26.19
CA ALA A 292 3.03 -23.34 26.82
C ALA A 292 1.59 -23.85 26.70
N GLU A 293 0.59 -22.98 26.83
CA GLU A 293 -0.83 -23.36 26.79
C GLU A 293 -1.23 -24.03 25.46
N PHE A 294 -0.69 -23.56 24.34
CA PHE A 294 -0.94 -24.16 23.02
C PHE A 294 -0.18 -25.47 22.83
N ARG A 295 0.94 -25.68 23.55
CA ARG A 295 1.66 -26.95 23.59
C ARG A 295 0.84 -28.01 24.32
N ASP A 296 0.16 -27.64 25.40
CA ASP A 296 -0.75 -28.55 26.11
C ASP A 296 -1.89 -29.00 25.19
N ILE A 297 -2.50 -28.06 24.46
CA ILE A 297 -3.52 -28.38 23.46
C ILE A 297 -2.96 -29.32 22.38
N GLN A 298 -1.74 -29.08 21.89
CA GLN A 298 -1.08 -29.97 20.93
C GLN A 298 -0.88 -31.39 21.49
N HIS A 299 -0.45 -31.52 22.75
CA HIS A 299 -0.33 -32.82 23.42
C HIS A 299 -1.68 -33.52 23.57
N GLU A 300 -2.77 -32.78 23.78
CA GLU A 300 -4.12 -33.36 23.80
C GLU A 300 -4.51 -33.96 22.45
N PHE A 301 -4.23 -33.27 21.32
CA PHE A 301 -4.44 -33.83 19.97
C PHE A 301 -3.65 -35.12 19.77
N ASP A 302 -2.37 -35.13 20.18
CA ASP A 302 -1.53 -36.32 20.11
C ASP A 302 -2.09 -37.46 20.94
N SER A 303 -2.56 -37.18 22.16
CA SER A 303 -3.15 -38.20 23.03
C SER A 303 -4.39 -38.86 22.42
N ILE A 304 -5.22 -38.07 21.72
CA ILE A 304 -6.42 -38.57 21.04
C ILE A 304 -6.03 -39.46 19.87
N TRP A 305 -5.07 -39.00 19.06
CA TRP A 305 -4.54 -39.76 17.93
C TRP A 305 -3.95 -41.10 18.39
N ILE A 306 -3.05 -41.07 19.38
CA ILE A 306 -2.44 -42.27 19.95
C ILE A 306 -3.51 -43.23 20.43
N ARG A 307 -4.50 -42.75 21.18
CA ARG A 307 -5.58 -43.60 21.71
C ARG A 307 -6.35 -44.31 20.60
N TRP A 308 -6.69 -43.62 19.51
CA TRP A 308 -7.38 -44.24 18.38
C TRP A 308 -6.50 -45.28 17.67
N ARG A 309 -5.26 -44.91 17.34
CA ARG A 309 -4.35 -45.79 16.59
C ARG A 309 -3.91 -46.99 17.40
N THR A 310 -3.56 -46.81 18.67
CA THR A 310 -3.22 -47.92 19.59
C THR A 310 -4.36 -48.92 19.68
N SER A 311 -5.61 -48.48 19.83
CA SER A 311 -6.76 -49.39 19.88
C SER A 311 -6.94 -50.17 18.58
N LEU A 312 -6.94 -49.48 17.44
CA LEU A 312 -7.17 -50.10 16.13
C LEU A 312 -6.08 -51.12 15.77
N ILE A 313 -4.80 -50.75 15.98
CA ILE A 313 -3.68 -51.64 15.70
C ILE A 313 -3.65 -52.79 16.68
N HIS A 314 -4.01 -52.53 17.95
CA HIS A 314 -4.09 -53.59 18.94
C HIS A 314 -5.03 -54.70 18.47
N ASP A 315 -6.23 -54.32 18.03
CA ASP A 315 -7.22 -55.28 17.55
C ASP A 315 -6.76 -55.96 16.25
N ALA A 316 -6.25 -55.18 15.28
CA ALA A 316 -5.74 -55.71 14.02
C ALA A 316 -4.58 -56.70 14.20
N TYR A 317 -3.64 -56.41 15.10
CA TYR A 317 -2.50 -57.26 15.37
C TYR A 317 -2.91 -58.54 16.12
N ALA A 318 -3.79 -58.42 17.11
CA ALA A 318 -4.36 -59.58 17.79
C ALA A 318 -5.05 -60.54 16.80
N MET A 319 -5.75 -60.02 15.80
CA MET A 319 -6.36 -60.82 14.74
C MET A 319 -5.32 -61.49 13.83
N CYS A 320 -4.24 -60.79 13.49
CA CYS A 320 -3.10 -61.37 12.76
C CYS A 320 -2.47 -62.54 13.54
N LEU A 321 -2.25 -62.37 14.84
CA LEU A 321 -1.68 -63.41 15.72
C LEU A 321 -2.61 -64.63 15.87
N ASN A 322 -3.93 -64.40 15.92
CA ASN A 322 -4.92 -65.47 16.04
C ASN A 322 -5.18 -66.21 14.71
N ALA A 323 -4.80 -65.61 13.57
CA ALA A 323 -4.91 -66.25 12.26
C ALA A 323 -3.83 -67.31 11.99
N PHE A 324 -2.84 -67.46 12.87
CA PHE A 324 -1.80 -68.48 12.71
C PHE A 324 -2.35 -69.89 12.96
N CYS A 325 -2.25 -70.75 11.95
CA CYS A 325 -2.58 -72.16 12.05
C CYS A 325 -1.51 -72.93 12.84
N ASP A 326 -1.93 -73.75 13.82
CA ASP A 326 -1.02 -74.58 14.64
C ASP A 326 -0.18 -75.60 13.85
N ASN A 327 -0.52 -75.84 12.58
CA ASN A 327 0.22 -76.72 11.67
C ASN A 327 1.52 -76.10 11.13
N VAL A 328 1.75 -74.80 11.31
CA VAL A 328 2.96 -74.10 10.86
C VAL A 328 3.98 -74.05 12.01
N PRO A 329 5.28 -74.32 11.76
CA PRO A 329 6.31 -74.22 12.80
C PRO A 329 6.32 -72.84 13.48
N LEU A 330 6.53 -72.83 14.80
CA LEU A 330 6.54 -71.61 15.62
C LEU A 330 7.55 -70.57 15.12
N GLU A 331 8.70 -71.00 14.60
CA GLU A 331 9.73 -70.12 14.03
C GLU A 331 9.20 -69.32 12.83
N GLN A 332 8.43 -69.96 11.95
CA GLN A 332 7.88 -69.31 10.77
C GLN A 332 6.72 -68.37 11.14
N GLN A 333 5.89 -68.78 12.11
CA GLN A 333 4.85 -67.90 12.68
C GLN A 333 5.47 -66.67 13.33
N LEU A 334 6.55 -66.84 14.11
CA LEU A 334 7.25 -65.74 14.76
C LEU A 334 7.93 -64.79 13.76
N ARG A 335 8.55 -65.32 12.70
CA ARG A 335 9.10 -64.49 11.61
C ARG A 335 8.00 -63.66 10.95
N HIS A 336 6.82 -64.24 10.75
CA HIS A 336 5.68 -63.50 10.22
C HIS A 336 5.15 -62.45 11.22
N ALA A 337 5.02 -62.80 12.50
CA ALA A 337 4.52 -61.91 13.54
C ALA A 337 5.43 -60.69 13.76
N THR A 338 6.75 -60.90 13.78
CA THR A 338 7.76 -59.84 13.89
C THR A 338 7.83 -58.98 12.63
N TYR A 339 7.72 -59.59 11.44
CA TYR A 339 7.61 -58.84 10.19
C TYR A 339 6.35 -57.96 10.16
N SER A 340 5.18 -58.53 10.47
CA SER A 340 3.93 -57.77 10.56
C SER A 340 4.04 -56.62 11.56
N ALA A 341 4.61 -56.84 12.74
CA ALA A 341 4.81 -55.79 13.74
C ALA A 341 5.71 -54.64 13.24
N HIS A 342 6.74 -54.96 12.45
CA HIS A 342 7.59 -53.95 11.82
C HIS A 342 6.83 -53.16 10.75
N GLU A 343 6.04 -53.82 9.92
CA GLU A 343 5.21 -53.16 8.89
C GLU A 343 4.16 -52.23 9.51
N TYR A 344 3.52 -52.63 10.62
CA TYR A 344 2.64 -51.73 11.37
C TYR A 344 3.37 -50.47 11.83
N TYR A 345 4.58 -50.60 12.36
CA TYR A 345 5.37 -49.45 12.79
C TYR A 345 5.73 -48.51 11.62
N GLU A 346 6.22 -49.06 10.51
CA GLU A 346 6.59 -48.27 9.33
C GLU A 346 5.39 -47.52 8.76
N HIS A 347 4.24 -48.18 8.62
CA HIS A 347 3.02 -47.55 8.12
C HIS A 347 2.44 -46.51 9.08
N GLU A 348 2.47 -46.75 10.40
CA GLU A 348 2.08 -45.74 11.38
C GLU A 348 3.00 -44.52 11.35
N MET A 349 4.30 -44.73 11.20
CA MET A 349 5.26 -43.65 11.05
C MET A 349 4.94 -42.81 9.80
N GLN A 350 4.70 -43.46 8.66
CA GLN A 350 4.31 -42.78 7.42
C GLN A 350 3.01 -41.99 7.58
N LEU A 351 1.97 -42.60 8.16
CA LEU A 351 0.69 -41.92 8.40
C LEU A 351 0.85 -40.74 9.37
N PHE A 352 1.61 -40.92 10.45
CA PHE A 352 1.87 -39.87 11.43
C PHE A 352 2.60 -38.67 10.80
N LEU A 353 3.63 -38.94 9.99
CA LEU A 353 4.37 -37.91 9.26
C LEU A 353 3.47 -37.19 8.24
N HIS A 354 2.59 -37.94 7.55
CA HIS A 354 1.63 -37.39 6.59
C HIS A 354 0.64 -36.46 7.29
N VAL A 355 -0.09 -36.95 8.30
CA VAL A 355 -1.17 -36.20 8.97
C VAL A 355 -0.65 -35.04 9.80
N ASN A 356 0.46 -35.21 10.52
CA ASN A 356 0.97 -34.18 11.42
C ASN A 356 2.07 -33.30 10.82
N ALA A 357 2.57 -33.60 9.61
CA ALA A 357 3.66 -32.88 8.94
C ALA A 357 4.87 -32.60 9.89
N ARG A 358 5.17 -33.53 10.79
CA ARG A 358 6.21 -33.38 11.82
C ARG A 358 7.56 -33.85 11.31
N THR A 359 8.62 -33.31 11.90
CA THR A 359 9.95 -33.91 11.78
C THR A 359 10.00 -35.23 12.57
N PRO A 360 10.83 -36.20 12.13
CA PRO A 360 10.89 -37.54 12.72
C PRO A 360 11.38 -37.55 14.18
N ASP A 361 12.01 -36.47 14.67
CA ASP A 361 12.56 -36.38 16.04
C ASP A 361 11.48 -36.46 17.14
N ASN A 362 10.22 -36.09 16.85
CA ASN A 362 9.11 -36.10 17.81
C ASN A 362 8.13 -37.27 17.58
N ALA A 363 8.64 -38.45 17.28
CA ALA A 363 7.85 -39.67 17.06
C ALA A 363 7.46 -40.44 18.33
N GLU A 364 7.51 -39.81 19.52
CA GLU A 364 7.07 -40.41 20.78
C GLU A 364 5.65 -41.05 20.71
N PRO A 365 4.66 -40.45 20.02
CA PRO A 365 3.35 -41.06 19.79
C PRO A 365 3.43 -42.44 19.12
N VAL A 366 4.24 -42.56 18.07
CA VAL A 366 4.40 -43.80 17.29
C VAL A 366 5.17 -44.85 18.10
N LYS A 367 6.16 -44.41 18.90
CA LYS A 367 6.88 -45.30 19.83
C LYS A 367 5.92 -45.97 20.81
N ARG A 368 4.98 -45.24 21.40
CA ARG A 368 3.98 -45.82 22.33
C ARG A 368 3.08 -46.85 21.66
N ILE A 369 2.69 -46.61 20.41
CA ILE A 369 1.94 -47.59 19.61
C ILE A 369 2.79 -48.86 19.42
N SER A 370 4.06 -48.71 19.03
CA SER A 370 4.95 -49.85 18.82
C SER A 370 5.24 -50.65 20.08
N GLN A 371 5.32 -49.99 21.24
CA GLN A 371 5.45 -50.65 22.54
C GLN A 371 4.23 -51.54 22.81
N THR A 372 3.03 -51.07 22.49
CA THR A 372 1.79 -51.85 22.69
C THR A 372 1.78 -53.12 21.82
N VAL A 373 2.26 -53.02 20.58
CA VAL A 373 2.41 -54.18 19.68
C VAL A 373 3.48 -55.15 20.20
N GLY A 374 4.59 -54.62 20.72
CA GLY A 374 5.65 -55.41 21.36
C GLY A 374 5.16 -56.18 22.59
N GLU A 375 4.37 -55.54 23.45
CA GLU A 375 3.75 -56.17 24.63
C GLU A 375 2.79 -57.31 24.23
N GLN A 376 2.03 -57.14 23.15
CA GLN A 376 1.18 -58.21 22.61
C GLN A 376 1.99 -59.39 22.06
N LEU A 377 3.04 -59.11 21.29
CA LEU A 377 3.92 -60.15 20.77
C LEU A 377 4.58 -60.91 21.92
N GLN A 378 5.02 -60.21 22.96
CA GLN A 378 5.59 -60.81 24.16
C GLN A 378 4.57 -61.70 24.89
N ALA A 379 3.33 -61.23 25.08
CA ALA A 379 2.27 -62.01 25.71
C ALA A 379 1.96 -63.28 24.90
N TRP A 380 1.84 -63.16 23.57
CA TRP A 380 1.61 -64.30 22.67
C TRP A 380 2.77 -65.31 22.69
N LEU A 381 4.02 -64.84 22.68
CA LEU A 381 5.21 -65.68 22.80
C LEU A 381 5.27 -66.40 24.14
N SER A 382 4.99 -65.71 25.25
CA SER A 382 5.08 -66.28 26.60
C SER A 382 4.20 -67.51 26.78
N GLN A 383 3.00 -67.52 26.17
CA GLN A 383 2.07 -68.65 26.22
C GLN A 383 2.56 -69.88 25.45
N ARG A 384 3.42 -69.70 24.43
CA ARG A 384 3.91 -70.80 23.57
C ARG A 384 5.32 -71.28 23.94
N ILE A 385 6.12 -70.47 24.64
CA ILE A 385 7.49 -70.82 25.05
C ILE A 385 7.53 -71.99 26.05
N GLU A 386 6.54 -72.11 26.94
CA GLU A 386 6.50 -73.16 27.97
C GLU A 386 6.47 -74.59 27.41
N THR A 387 6.03 -74.77 26.16
CA THR A 387 5.85 -76.07 25.50
C THR A 387 6.89 -76.33 24.39
N THR A 388 7.85 -75.43 24.20
CA THR A 388 8.76 -75.43 23.04
C THR A 388 10.12 -76.09 23.35
N PRO A 389 10.68 -76.93 22.45
CA PRO A 389 11.98 -77.57 22.65
C PRO A 389 13.18 -76.59 22.51
N LEU A 390 14.32 -76.94 23.14
CA LEU A 390 15.49 -76.06 23.33
C LEU A 390 16.15 -75.57 22.03
N ASN A 391 16.12 -76.37 20.96
CA ASN A 391 16.66 -76.00 19.65
C ASN A 391 15.88 -74.83 19.02
N VAL A 392 14.55 -74.89 19.10
CA VAL A 392 13.64 -73.85 18.59
C VAL A 392 13.76 -72.56 19.40
N LEU A 393 14.02 -72.66 20.71
CA LEU A 393 14.26 -71.48 21.57
C LEU A 393 15.49 -70.67 21.11
N SER A 394 16.55 -71.32 20.63
CA SER A 394 17.73 -70.62 20.13
C SER A 394 17.43 -69.80 18.87
N GLU A 395 16.63 -70.35 17.95
CA GLU A 395 16.20 -69.64 16.74
C GLU A 395 15.25 -68.49 17.06
N ILE A 396 14.31 -68.69 17.99
CA ILE A 396 13.42 -67.64 18.51
C ILE A 396 14.22 -66.45 19.06
N CYS A 397 15.25 -66.71 19.87
CA CYS A 397 16.11 -65.65 20.39
C CYS A 397 16.80 -64.86 19.26
N THR A 398 17.29 -65.51 18.21
CA THR A 398 17.90 -64.80 17.07
C THR A 398 16.90 -63.90 16.33
N ILE A 399 15.66 -64.36 16.15
CA ILE A 399 14.60 -63.60 15.48
C ILE A 399 14.21 -62.38 16.31
N VAL A 400 13.98 -62.55 17.62
CA VAL A 400 13.62 -61.45 18.53
C VAL A 400 14.75 -60.41 18.65
N VAL A 401 16.02 -60.86 18.73
CA VAL A 401 17.17 -59.95 18.75
C VAL A 401 17.29 -59.16 17.44
N SER A 402 17.02 -59.80 16.29
CA SER A 402 17.02 -59.11 15.00
C SER A 402 15.91 -58.06 14.87
N TYR A 403 14.78 -58.26 15.55
CA TYR A 403 13.69 -57.29 15.62
C TYR A 403 14.04 -56.10 16.53
N GLY A 404 14.60 -56.35 17.71
CA GLY A 404 15.06 -55.30 18.63
C GLY A 404 16.18 -54.42 18.04
N GLY A 405 17.05 -54.99 17.19
CA GLY A 405 18.13 -54.27 16.51
C GLY A 405 17.69 -53.33 15.38
N ARG A 406 16.45 -53.43 14.89
CA ARG A 406 15.90 -52.58 13.81
C ARG A 406 15.26 -51.28 14.30
N GLY A 407 15.52 -50.87 15.55
CA GLY A 407 15.19 -49.52 16.03
C GLY A 407 13.82 -49.37 16.69
N LEU A 408 13.32 -50.41 17.35
CA LEU A 408 12.07 -50.40 18.13
C LEU A 408 12.29 -50.41 19.66
N VAL A 409 13.47 -49.94 20.11
CA VAL A 409 13.78 -49.63 21.51
C VAL A 409 13.98 -48.13 21.67
#